data_AF-A0AAV1KKP4-F1
#
_entry.id   AF-A0AAV1KKP4-F1
#
_cell.length_a   1.000
_cell.length_b   1.000
_cell.length_c   1.000
_cell.angle_alpha   90.00
_cell.angle_beta   90.00
_cell.angle_gamma   90.00
#
_symmetry.space_group_name_H-M   'P 1'
#
loop_
_entity.id
_entity.type
_entity.pdbx_description
1 polymer ?
#
loop_
_entity_poly.entity_id
_entity_poly.type
_entity_poly.pdbx_seq_one_letter_code
_entity_poly.pdbx_strand_id
1 'polypeptide(L)'
;MNPTPSPLNSFQSIDVNSPNFYNNLQDEIDIDLARLKKNVTIVRNLRITAAEMEVETAALYHAELWSEIENLKSIVDQKEKEISK
;
A
#
# COMPACT_ATOMS: atom_id res chain seq x y z
N MET A 1 -2.84 -8.13 20.73
CA MET A 1 -2.93 -6.71 21.11
C MET A 1 -1.69 -6.00 20.62
N ASN A 2 -1.82 -5.10 19.64
CA ASN A 2 -0.69 -4.29 19.16
C ASN A 2 -0.30 -3.31 20.27
N PRO A 3 0.99 -3.12 20.58
CA PRO A 3 1.39 -2.09 21.51
C PRO A 3 1.06 -0.73 20.86
N THR A 4 0.21 0.03 21.53
CA THR A 4 -0.07 1.44 21.24
C THR A 4 1.24 2.24 21.17
N PRO A 5 1.43 3.12 20.17
CA PRO A 5 2.58 4.00 20.15
C PRO A 5 2.46 4.98 21.33
N SER A 6 3.40 4.90 22.26
CA SER A 6 3.50 5.84 23.37
C SER A 6 3.61 7.28 22.82
N PRO A 7 2.96 8.26 23.47
CA PRO A 7 2.86 9.61 22.96
C PRO A 7 4.23 10.31 23.00
N LEU A 8 4.38 11.32 22.13
CA LEU A 8 5.42 12.35 22.08
C LEU A 8 5.72 13.00 23.46
N ASN A 9 6.34 12.27 24.37
CA ASN A 9 6.61 12.70 25.75
C ASN A 9 8.09 12.58 26.16
N SER A 10 9.06 12.31 25.26
CA SER A 10 10.46 12.14 25.66
C SER A 10 11.29 13.42 25.81
N PHE A 11 10.83 14.57 25.30
CA PHE A 11 11.59 15.83 25.45
C PHE A 11 11.48 16.48 26.84
N GLN A 12 10.49 16.11 27.65
CA GLN A 12 10.32 16.70 28.99
C GLN A 12 11.29 16.12 30.04
N SER A 13 12.06 15.08 29.73
CA SER A 13 12.97 14.41 30.67
C SER A 13 14.46 14.64 30.39
N ILE A 14 14.82 15.38 29.34
CA ILE A 14 16.23 15.60 29.00
C ILE A 14 16.75 16.83 29.78
N ASP A 15 17.53 16.60 30.83
CA ASP A 15 18.19 17.66 31.59
C ASP A 15 19.34 18.29 30.77
N VAL A 16 19.14 19.54 30.36
CA VAL A 16 20.10 20.34 29.57
C VAL A 16 21.43 20.59 30.26
N ASN A 17 21.47 20.47 31.59
CA ASN A 17 22.69 20.68 32.38
C ASN A 17 23.44 19.38 32.66
N SER A 18 22.89 18.23 32.24
CA SER A 18 23.53 16.94 32.43
C SER A 18 24.80 16.82 31.57
N PRO A 19 25.92 16.29 32.12
CA PRO A 19 27.11 15.98 31.32
C PRO A 19 26.84 15.03 30.14
N ASN A 20 25.75 14.24 30.22
CA ASN A 20 25.33 13.30 29.17
C ASN A 20 24.24 13.85 28.24
N PHE A 21 23.90 15.14 28.35
CA PHE A 21 22.81 15.76 27.57
C PHE A 21 22.90 15.45 26.07
N TYR A 22 24.06 15.69 25.46
CA TYR A 22 24.24 15.51 24.01
C TYR A 22 24.15 14.05 23.59
N ASN A 23 24.60 13.10 24.42
CA ASN A 23 24.48 11.68 24.13
C ASN A 23 23.02 11.23 24.16
N ASN A 24 22.28 11.63 25.21
CA ASN A 24 20.85 11.30 25.34
C ASN A 24 20.03 11.93 24.20
N LEU A 25 20.35 13.16 23.81
CA LEU A 25 19.69 13.83 22.67
C LEU A 25 19.96 13.08 21.36
N GLN A 26 21.20 12.64 21.14
CA GLN A 26 21.58 11.88 19.95
C GLN A 26 20.85 10.54 19.89
N ASP A 27 20.74 9.83 21.02
CA ASP A 27 20.01 8.56 21.10
C ASP A 27 18.52 8.73 20.76
N GLU A 28 17.87 9.78 21.25
CA GLU A 28 16.47 10.08 20.90
C GLU A 28 16.30 10.40 19.42
N ILE A 29 17.22 11.19 18.84
CA ILE A 29 17.23 11.49 17.40
C ILE A 29 17.37 10.20 16.58
N ASP A 30 18.25 9.28 16.99
CA ASP A 30 18.48 8.02 16.29
C ASP A 30 17.28 7.08 16.39
N ILE A 31 16.61 7.04 17.54
CA ILE A 31 15.36 6.29 17.75
C ILE A 31 14.26 6.82 16.83
N ASP A 32 14.06 8.14 16.79
CA ASP A 32 13.03 8.76 15.96
C ASP A 32 13.34 8.61 14.46
N LEU A 33 14.60 8.71 14.07
CA LEU A 33 15.03 8.44 12.70
C LEU A 33 14.76 6.97 12.32
N ALA A 34 15.01 6.01 13.21
CA ALA A 34 14.72 4.60 12.97
C ALA A 34 13.21 4.37 12.82
N ARG A 35 12.38 5.00 13.66
CA ARG A 35 10.92 4.96 13.55
C ARG A 35 10.43 5.55 12.23
N LEU A 36 10.97 6.71 11.83
CA LEU A 36 10.62 7.37 10.58
C LEU A 36 10.95 6.48 9.38
N LYS A 37 12.17 5.92 9.33
CA LYS A 37 12.57 4.97 8.28
C LYS A 37 11.61 3.80 8.18
N LYS A 38 11.25 3.19 9.32
CA LYS A 38 10.28 2.09 9.36
C LYS A 38 8.92 2.50 8.82
N ASN A 39 8.39 3.65 9.25
CA ASN A 39 7.08 4.13 8.82
C ASN A 39 7.05 4.43 7.31
N VAL A 40 8.10 5.06 6.78
CA VAL A 40 8.23 5.32 5.34
C VAL A 40 8.25 4.01 4.54
N THR A 41 9.00 3.01 5.01
CA THR A 41 9.02 1.69 4.37
C THR A 41 7.66 1.03 4.37
N ILE A 42 6.92 1.05 5.49
CA ILE A 42 5.57 0.48 5.57
C ILE A 42 4.64 1.18 4.58
N VAL A 43 4.61 2.51 4.56
CA VAL A 43 3.74 3.28 3.64
C VAL A 43 4.11 3.00 2.19
N ARG A 44 5.40 2.91 1.86
CA ARG A 44 5.86 2.56 0.52
C ARG A 44 5.37 1.18 0.10
N ASN A 45 5.54 0.18 0.96
CA ASN A 45 5.13 -1.19 0.67
C ASN A 45 3.61 -1.28 0.47
N LEU A 46 2.83 -0.63 1.33
CA LEU A 46 1.37 -0.58 1.18
C LEU A 46 0.93 0.04 -0.15
N ARG A 47 1.61 1.12 -0.60
CA ARG A 47 1.32 1.75 -1.90
C ARG A 47 1.68 0.85 -3.08
N ILE A 48 2.78 0.13 -3.00
CA ILE A 48 3.18 -0.83 -4.05
C ILE A 48 2.14 -1.95 -4.13
N THR A 49 1.79 -2.57 -3.00
CA THR A 49 0.78 -3.63 -2.97
C THR A 49 -0.58 -3.16 -3.47
N ALA A 50 -1.02 -1.95 -3.10
CA ALA A 50 -2.26 -1.37 -3.63
C ALA A 50 -2.21 -1.21 -5.15
N ALA A 51 -1.10 -0.70 -5.70
CA ALA A 51 -0.92 -0.56 -7.14
C ALA A 51 -0.91 -1.91 -7.86
N GLU A 52 -0.27 -2.93 -7.28
CA GLU A 52 -0.28 -4.30 -7.82
C GLU A 52 -1.71 -4.87 -7.87
N MET A 53 -2.48 -4.70 -6.79
CA MET A 53 -3.87 -5.14 -6.72
C MET A 53 -4.76 -4.42 -7.74
N GLU A 54 -4.58 -3.11 -7.93
CA GLU A 54 -5.32 -2.33 -8.94
C GLU A 54 -5.04 -2.83 -10.36
N VAL A 55 -3.78 -3.09 -10.68
CA VAL A 55 -3.37 -3.63 -11.99
C VAL A 55 -3.94 -5.04 -12.21
N GLU A 56 -3.86 -5.92 -11.21
CA GLU A 56 -4.42 -7.27 -11.30
C GLU A 56 -5.94 -7.22 -11.49
N THR A 57 -6.64 -6.37 -10.73
CA THR A 57 -8.10 -6.19 -10.83
C THR A 57 -8.48 -5.69 -12.22
N ALA A 58 -7.75 -4.69 -12.76
CA ALA A 58 -8.00 -4.20 -14.11
C ALA A 58 -7.77 -5.29 -15.16
N ALA A 59 -6.71 -6.08 -15.04
CA ALA A 59 -6.42 -7.17 -15.96
C ALA A 59 -7.52 -8.25 -15.95
N LEU A 60 -8.00 -8.64 -14.77
CA LEU A 60 -9.09 -9.60 -14.62
C LEU A 60 -10.39 -9.07 -15.23
N TYR A 61 -10.74 -7.81 -14.95
CA TYR A 61 -11.91 -7.17 -15.52
C TYR A 61 -11.84 -7.10 -17.05
N HIS A 62 -10.67 -6.75 -17.60
CA HIS A 62 -10.47 -6.76 -19.06
C HIS A 62 -10.60 -8.16 -19.66
N ALA A 63 -10.10 -9.20 -18.99
CA ALA A 63 -10.23 -10.58 -19.45
C ALA A 63 -11.69 -11.04 -19.49
N GLU A 64 -12.47 -10.69 -18.47
CA GLU A 64 -13.92 -10.96 -18.41
C GLU A 64 -14.65 -10.30 -19.59
N LEU A 65 -14.44 -8.99 -19.79
CA LEU A 65 -15.04 -8.27 -20.91
C LEU A 65 -14.69 -8.87 -22.27
N TRP A 66 -13.43 -9.27 -22.47
CA TRP A 66 -13.03 -9.93 -23.71
C TRP A 66 -13.77 -11.25 -23.93
N SER A 67 -13.92 -12.06 -22.88
CA SER A 67 -14.69 -13.30 -22.97
C SER A 67 -16.16 -13.05 -23.30
N GLU A 68 -16.77 -12.03 -22.71
CA GLU A 68 -18.16 -11.66 -23.01
C GLU A 68 -18.34 -11.20 -24.45
N ILE A 69 -17.40 -10.39 -24.98
CA ILE A 69 -17.40 -9.95 -26.37
C ILE A 69 -17.34 -11.16 -27.32
N GLU A 70 -16.45 -12.12 -27.07
CA GLU A 70 -16.35 -13.31 -27.91
C GLU A 70 -17.61 -14.18 -27.84
N ASN A 71 -18.23 -14.30 -26.66
CA ASN A 71 -19.52 -14.98 -26.52
C ASN A 71 -20.62 -14.29 -27.32
N LEU A 72 -20.72 -12.95 -27.24
CA LEU A 72 -21.69 -12.16 -27.98
C LEU A 72 -21.49 -12.28 -29.50
N LYS A 73 -20.25 -12.20 -29.97
CA LYS A 73 -19.93 -12.43 -31.40
C LYS A 73 -20.42 -13.81 -31.85
N SER A 74 -20.14 -14.85 -31.06
CA SER A 74 -20.60 -16.21 -31.39
C SER A 74 -22.12 -16.30 -31.51
N ILE A 75 -22.87 -15.65 -30.61
CA ILE A 75 -24.33 -15.62 -30.65
C ILE A 75 -24.82 -14.87 -31.90
N VAL A 76 -24.22 -13.72 -32.22
CA VAL A 76 -24.57 -12.95 -33.42
C VAL A 76 -24.32 -13.77 -34.68
N ASP A 77 -23.14 -14.38 -34.81
CA ASP A 77 -22.78 -15.23 -35.96
C ASP A 77 -23.74 -16.42 -36.12
N GLN A 78 -24.22 -17.00 -35.02
CA GLN A 78 -25.23 -18.06 -35.06
C GLN A 78 -26.57 -17.53 -35.56
N LYS A 79 -27.00 -16.36 -35.07
CA LYS A 79 -28.26 -15.73 -35.50
C LYS A 79 -28.26 -15.33 -36.97
N GLU A 80 -27.16 -14.79 -37.48
CA GLU A 80 -27.03 -14.45 -38.90
C GLU A 80 -27.13 -15.69 -39.80
N LYS A 81 -26.55 -16.82 -39.37
CA LYS A 81 -26.66 -18.10 -40.06
C LYS A 81 -28.07 -18.69 -40.02
N GLU A 82 -28.82 -18.45 -38.96
CA GLU A 82 -30.25 -18.83 -38.87
C GLU A 82 -31.12 -18.01 -39.81
N ILE A 83 -30.86 -16.70 -39.93
CA ILE A 83 -31.62 -15.78 -40.81
C ILE A 83 -31.32 -16.01 -42.30
N SER A 84 -30.11 -16.46 -42.63
CA SER A 84 -29.68 -16.67 -44.03
C SER A 84 -30.09 -18.04 -44.62
N LYS A 85 -30.87 -18.85 -43.89
CA LYS A 85 -31.45 -20.13 -44.34
C LYS A 85 -32.92 -19.99 -44.66
#